data_AF-A0A914CTB5-F1
#
_entry.id   AF-A0A914CTB5-F1
#
_cell.length_a   1.000
_cell.length_b   1.000
_cell.length_c   1.000
_cell.angle_alpha   90.00
_cell.angle_beta   90.00
_cell.angle_gamma   90.00
#
_symmetry.space_group_name_H-M   'P 1'
#
loop_
_entity.id
_entity.type
_entity.pdbx_description
1 polymer ?
#
loop_
_entity_poly.entity_id
_entity_poly.type
_entity_poly.pdbx_seq_one_letter_code
_entity_poly.pdbx_strand_id
1 'polypeptide(L)'
;MYAQPIELKLKKSKCVKAYGFSIYTTENLVHFSQNILKGSIASKYGIEEGDCILAVNRVTIHKQLDNQEAASLIKQNPKKVHLLILKKPNYEVIDKKQTIEALKSQVDTLTKDLTKSKNWEQLLISNNKSLQYEVDTLQKQVGNLKESLEAARENMAILNHLLRMAIQQKLTSVQEKLGVEKKRQSFQRMRSLE
;
A
#
# COMPACT_ATOMS: atom_id res chain seq x y z
N MET A 1 27.29 -3.07 7.90
CA MET A 1 28.39 -4.05 8.06
C MET A 1 28.16 -4.75 9.41
N TYR A 2 27.76 -6.02 9.44
CA TYR A 2 27.48 -6.72 10.70
C TYR A 2 28.79 -7.06 11.40
N ALA A 3 28.94 -6.68 12.66
CA ALA A 3 30.11 -7.04 13.45
C ALA A 3 30.14 -8.56 13.66
N GLN A 4 31.26 -9.21 13.28
CA GLN A 4 31.42 -10.66 13.47
C GLN A 4 31.90 -10.98 14.89
N PRO A 5 31.32 -11.99 15.56
CA PRO A 5 31.81 -12.46 16.85
C PRO A 5 33.23 -13.01 16.79
N ILE A 6 34.03 -12.73 17.82
CA ILE A 6 35.42 -13.18 17.97
C ILE A 6 35.51 -14.22 19.08
N GLU A 7 36.10 -15.38 18.79
CA GLU A 7 36.38 -16.41 19.81
C GLU A 7 37.72 -16.12 20.51
N LEU A 8 37.70 -16.01 21.83
CA LEU A 8 38.87 -15.80 22.68
C LEU A 8 39.07 -16.97 23.64
N LYS A 9 40.30 -17.50 23.72
CA LYS A 9 40.68 -18.60 24.61
C LYS A 9 41.70 -18.11 25.61
N LEU A 10 41.25 -17.68 26.79
CA LEU A 10 42.10 -17.14 27.83
C LEU A 10 42.66 -18.26 28.70
N LYS A 11 43.94 -18.17 29.07
CA LYS A 11 44.63 -19.15 29.93
C LYS A 11 45.43 -18.44 31.02
N LYS A 12 45.25 -18.85 32.27
CA LYS A 12 46.05 -18.38 33.41
C LYS A 12 47.34 -19.18 33.56
N SER A 13 48.43 -18.48 33.87
CA SER A 13 49.71 -19.08 34.29
C SER A 13 49.70 -19.45 35.77
N LYS A 14 50.63 -20.31 36.21
CA LYS A 14 50.69 -20.87 37.57
C LYS A 14 50.63 -19.81 38.70
N CYS A 15 51.15 -18.60 38.46
CA CYS A 15 51.22 -17.51 39.44
C CYS A 15 50.14 -16.43 39.26
N VAL A 16 49.22 -16.58 38.31
CA VAL A 16 48.21 -15.54 37.99
C VAL A 16 46.85 -15.93 38.55
N LYS A 17 46.32 -15.13 39.48
CA LYS A 17 45.05 -15.40 40.18
C LYS A 17 43.81 -14.99 39.35
N ALA A 18 43.89 -13.93 38.55
CA ALA A 18 42.74 -13.36 37.82
C ALA A 18 43.06 -13.06 36.34
N TYR A 19 42.02 -12.96 35.51
CA TYR A 19 42.16 -12.59 34.09
C TYR A 19 42.33 -11.08 33.87
N GLY A 20 41.91 -10.26 34.85
CA GLY A 20 42.10 -8.81 34.86
C GLY A 20 40.99 -8.00 34.20
N PHE A 21 39.75 -8.48 34.29
CA PHE A 21 38.55 -7.75 33.86
C PHE A 21 37.43 -7.98 34.88
N SER A 22 36.46 -7.07 34.87
CA SER A 22 35.18 -7.20 35.57
C SER A 22 34.05 -7.19 34.54
N ILE A 23 32.90 -7.76 34.89
CA ILE A 23 31.73 -7.80 34.01
C ILE A 23 30.54 -7.13 34.68
N TYR A 24 29.61 -6.65 33.86
CA TYR A 24 28.28 -6.20 34.30
C TYR A 24 27.22 -6.67 33.31
N THR A 25 25.98 -6.83 33.76
CA THR A 25 24.85 -7.28 32.95
C THR A 25 23.89 -6.13 32.66
N THR A 26 23.32 -6.09 31.46
CA THR A 26 22.32 -5.09 31.06
C THR A 26 21.35 -5.72 30.08
N GLU A 27 20.04 -5.66 30.36
CA GLU A 27 18.94 -6.03 29.45
C GLU A 27 19.26 -7.23 28.51
N ASN A 28 19.80 -8.32 29.09
CA ASN A 28 20.15 -9.61 28.44
C ASN A 28 21.58 -9.77 27.88
N LEU A 29 22.47 -8.80 28.08
CA LEU A 29 23.87 -8.86 27.65
C LEU A 29 24.81 -8.81 28.85
N VAL A 30 25.96 -9.48 28.71
CA VAL A 30 27.08 -9.38 29.64
C VAL A 30 28.16 -8.54 28.99
N HIS A 31 28.53 -7.44 29.61
CA HIS A 31 29.52 -6.50 29.10
C HIS A 31 30.81 -6.54 29.93
N PHE A 32 31.93 -6.21 29.30
CA PHE A 32 33.17 -5.91 30.01
C PHE A 32 33.12 -4.49 30.60
N SER A 33 33.42 -4.38 31.89
CA SER A 33 33.47 -3.12 32.63
C SER A 33 34.70 -2.28 32.26
N GLN A 34 34.66 -0.98 32.57
CA GLN A 34 35.73 0.00 32.30
C GLN A 34 37.09 -0.38 32.91
N ASN A 35 37.09 -1.20 33.97
CA ASN A 35 38.27 -1.55 34.76
C ASN A 35 39.07 -2.74 34.18
N ILE A 36 39.48 -2.68 32.91
CA ILE A 36 40.41 -3.67 32.34
C ILE A 36 41.84 -3.36 32.85
N LEU A 37 42.42 -4.30 33.59
CA LEU A 37 43.77 -4.12 34.16
C LEU A 37 44.82 -4.14 33.04
N LYS A 38 45.62 -3.08 32.92
CA LYS A 38 46.73 -3.00 31.95
C LYS A 38 47.75 -4.11 32.19
N GLY A 39 48.22 -4.75 31.12
CA GLY A 39 49.18 -5.86 31.19
C GLY A 39 48.59 -7.20 31.66
N SER A 40 47.29 -7.23 31.98
CA SER A 40 46.57 -8.45 32.32
C SER A 40 46.33 -9.36 31.11
N ILE A 41 45.76 -10.55 31.36
CA ILE A 41 45.41 -11.48 30.29
C ILE A 41 44.34 -10.82 29.39
N ALA A 42 43.28 -10.22 29.94
CA ALA A 42 42.26 -9.55 29.13
C ALA A 42 42.82 -8.46 28.21
N SER A 43 43.71 -7.61 28.75
CA SER A 43 44.37 -6.57 27.96
C SER A 43 45.22 -7.15 26.82
N LYS A 44 45.90 -8.28 27.02
CA LYS A 44 46.68 -8.96 25.96
C LYS A 44 45.83 -9.55 24.85
N TYR A 45 44.60 -9.96 25.15
CA TYR A 45 43.62 -10.41 24.16
C TYR A 45 42.83 -9.25 23.54
N GLY A 46 43.22 -8.00 23.84
CA GLY A 46 42.61 -6.80 23.29
C GLY A 46 41.18 -6.57 23.76
N ILE A 47 40.77 -7.10 24.91
CA ILE A 47 39.42 -6.88 25.46
C ILE A 47 39.33 -5.44 25.94
N GLU A 48 38.29 -4.73 25.51
CA GLU A 48 38.05 -3.34 25.84
C GLU A 48 36.71 -3.14 26.55
N GLU A 49 36.54 -1.97 27.14
CA GLU A 49 35.28 -1.59 27.78
C GLU A 49 34.12 -1.57 26.77
N GLY A 50 32.99 -2.16 27.17
CA GLY A 50 31.77 -2.17 26.38
C GLY A 50 31.72 -3.25 25.31
N ASP A 51 32.78 -4.04 25.15
CA ASP A 51 32.71 -5.32 24.45
C ASP A 51 31.67 -6.23 25.15
N CYS A 52 30.93 -7.02 24.37
CA CYS A 52 29.87 -7.90 24.87
C CYS A 52 30.31 -9.37 24.83
N ILE A 53 29.99 -10.15 25.85
CA ILE A 53 30.16 -11.60 25.87
C ILE A 53 28.86 -12.25 25.39
N LEU A 54 28.95 -13.04 24.33
CA LEU A 54 27.84 -13.80 23.75
C LEU A 54 27.81 -15.25 24.27
N ALA A 55 28.96 -15.85 24.56
CA ALA A 55 29.05 -17.22 25.08
C ALA A 55 30.26 -17.43 26.00
N VAL A 56 30.11 -18.33 26.98
CA VAL A 56 31.18 -18.76 27.90
C VAL A 56 31.29 -20.28 27.87
N ASN A 57 32.49 -20.82 27.68
CA ASN A 57 32.77 -22.26 27.60
C ASN A 57 31.86 -23.03 26.63
N ARG A 58 31.55 -22.42 25.47
CA ARG A 58 30.61 -22.93 24.44
C ARG A 58 29.14 -22.99 24.89
N VAL A 59 28.80 -22.37 26.01
CA VAL A 59 27.41 -22.15 26.44
C VAL A 59 27.03 -20.72 26.08
N THR A 60 26.07 -20.57 25.18
CA THR A 60 25.60 -19.25 24.73
C THR A 60 24.70 -18.61 25.79
N ILE A 61 24.91 -17.32 26.00
CA ILE A 61 24.13 -16.51 26.95
C ILE A 61 22.86 -16.05 26.22
N HIS A 62 21.78 -16.81 26.38
CA HIS A 62 20.51 -16.59 25.67
C HIS A 62 19.37 -16.06 26.59
N LYS A 63 19.66 -15.79 27.87
CA LYS A 63 18.67 -15.41 28.88
C LYS A 63 19.23 -14.33 29.81
N GLN A 64 18.36 -13.68 30.58
CA GLN A 64 18.69 -12.76 31.68
C GLN A 64 19.60 -13.47 32.68
N LEU A 65 20.91 -13.43 32.40
CA LEU A 65 21.93 -14.02 33.23
C LEU A 65 22.39 -12.93 34.20
N ASP A 66 22.33 -13.21 35.50
CA ASP A 66 22.77 -12.25 36.49
C ASP A 66 24.31 -12.19 36.56
N ASN A 67 24.83 -11.07 37.08
CA ASN A 67 26.28 -10.84 37.21
C ASN A 67 27.00 -12.01 37.92
N GLN A 68 26.35 -12.59 38.92
CA GLN A 68 26.92 -13.70 39.70
C GLN A 68 26.95 -15.01 38.90
N GLU A 69 25.91 -15.29 38.11
CA GLU A 69 25.82 -16.48 37.28
C GLU A 69 26.84 -16.42 36.13
N ALA A 70 26.93 -15.28 35.46
CA ALA A 70 27.93 -15.03 34.42
C ALA A 70 29.36 -15.19 34.96
N ALA A 71 29.66 -14.63 36.13
CA ALA A 71 30.96 -14.77 36.77
C ALA A 71 31.25 -16.23 37.17
N SER A 72 30.22 -16.99 37.57
CA SER A 72 30.34 -18.40 37.92
C SER A 72 30.69 -19.26 36.70
N LEU A 73 30.06 -19.02 35.54
CA LEU A 73 30.41 -19.69 34.29
C LEU A 73 31.87 -19.42 33.88
N ILE A 74 32.33 -18.19 34.02
CA ILE A 74 33.72 -17.81 33.70
C ILE A 74 34.71 -18.46 34.67
N LYS A 75 34.34 -18.60 35.95
CA LYS A 75 35.17 -19.19 37.00
C LYS A 75 35.09 -20.72 37.07
N GLN A 76 34.16 -21.35 36.35
CA GLN A 76 33.95 -22.80 36.33
C GLN A 76 35.26 -23.57 36.10
N ASN A 77 36.13 -23.05 35.23
CA ASN A 77 37.50 -23.56 35.09
C ASN A 77 38.50 -22.49 35.54
N PRO A 78 39.26 -22.74 36.62
CA PRO A 78 40.13 -21.73 37.22
C PRO A 78 41.33 -21.35 36.33
N LYS A 79 41.73 -22.24 35.41
CA LYS A 79 42.94 -22.08 34.58
C LYS A 79 42.68 -21.64 33.15
N LYS A 80 41.48 -21.88 32.60
CA LYS A 80 41.14 -21.56 31.20
C LYS A 80 39.69 -21.14 31.08
N VAL A 81 39.38 -20.24 30.16
CA VAL A 81 38.00 -19.91 29.78
C VAL A 81 37.93 -19.64 28.28
N HIS A 82 36.87 -20.12 27.63
CA HIS A 82 36.59 -19.79 26.23
C HIS A 82 35.44 -18.80 26.19
N LEU A 83 35.63 -17.66 25.53
CA LEU A 83 34.65 -16.59 25.40
C LEU A 83 34.35 -16.35 23.93
N LEU A 84 33.09 -16.16 23.58
CA LEU A 84 32.69 -15.58 22.31
C LEU A 84 32.29 -14.13 22.59
N ILE A 85 32.98 -13.17 21.97
CA ILE A 85 32.74 -11.74 22.22
C ILE A 85 32.28 -11.02 20.97
N LEU A 86 31.51 -9.96 21.15
CA LEU A 86 31.21 -8.97 20.12
C LEU A 86 31.92 -7.67 20.49
N LYS A 87 32.75 -7.16 19.58
CA LYS A 87 33.41 -5.88 19.77
C LYS A 87 32.38 -4.77 19.85
N LYS A 88 32.59 -3.81 20.77
CA LYS A 88 31.75 -2.61 20.83
C LYS A 88 31.69 -2.00 19.43
N PRO A 89 30.51 -1.81 18.84
CA PRO A 89 30.42 -1.10 17.58
C PRO A 89 30.95 0.31 17.81
N ASN A 90 31.88 0.76 16.96
CA ASN A 90 32.31 2.15 16.89
C ASN A 90 31.13 3.00 16.39
N TYR A 91 30.12 3.20 17.23
CA TYR A 91 29.24 4.33 17.09
C TYR A 91 30.07 5.53 17.51
N GLU A 92 30.59 6.26 16.52
CA GLU A 92 30.98 7.65 16.74
C GLU A 92 29.86 8.33 17.54
N VAL A 93 30.22 9.14 18.52
CA VAL A 93 29.25 9.87 19.34
C VAL A 93 28.54 10.85 18.43
N ILE A 94 27.44 10.40 17.82
CA ILE A 94 26.59 11.23 16.97
C ILE A 94 26.02 12.31 17.89
N ASP A 95 26.31 13.58 17.60
CA ASP A 95 25.71 14.70 18.32
C ASP A 95 24.20 14.65 18.12
N LYS A 96 23.52 14.13 19.14
CA LYS A 96 22.07 13.92 19.14
C LYS A 96 21.35 15.24 18.86
N LYS A 97 21.91 16.37 19.29
CA LYS A 97 21.31 17.68 19.09
C LYS A 97 21.27 18.08 17.62
N GLN A 98 22.39 17.92 16.91
CA GLN A 98 22.48 18.24 15.48
C GLN A 98 21.60 17.31 14.63
N THR A 99 21.54 16.03 15.01
CA THR A 99 20.71 15.03 14.31
C THR A 99 19.22 15.31 14.50
N ILE A 100 18.81 15.68 15.71
CA ILE A 100 17.41 16.07 16.00
C ILE A 100 17.03 17.32 15.21
N GLU A 101 17.92 18.31 15.11
CA GLU A 101 17.65 19.55 14.36
C GLU A 101 17.51 19.29 12.85
N ALA A 102 18.37 18.43 12.29
CA ALA A 102 18.27 18.00 10.89
C ALA A 102 16.97 17.23 10.61
N LEU A 103 16.58 16.33 11.51
CA LEU A 103 15.32 15.58 11.39
C LEU A 103 14.10 16.50 11.48
N LYS A 104 14.11 17.51 12.38
CA LYS A 104 13.03 18.51 12.45
C LYS A 104 12.87 19.27 11.14
N SER A 105 13.98 19.75 10.55
CA SER A 105 13.95 20.44 9.27
C SER A 105 13.38 19.57 8.13
N GLN A 106 13.70 18.28 8.13
CA GLN A 106 13.12 17.33 7.16
C GLN A 106 11.61 17.14 7.40
N VAL A 107 11.19 16.99 8.66
CA VAL A 107 9.77 16.88 9.03
C VAL A 107 9.00 18.13 8.61
N ASP A 108 9.54 19.33 8.82
CA ASP A 108 8.88 20.57 8.40
C ASP A 108 8.70 20.65 6.88
N THR A 109 9.72 20.22 6.12
CA THR A 109 9.67 20.18 4.66
C THR A 109 8.60 19.21 4.19
N LEU A 110 8.60 17.98 4.73
CA LEU A 110 7.60 16.97 4.41
C LEU A 110 6.17 17.42 4.79
N THR A 111 6.02 18.13 5.90
CA THR A 111 4.73 18.67 6.34
C THR A 111 4.21 19.72 5.34
N LYS A 112 5.10 20.57 4.81
CA LYS A 112 4.75 21.57 3.80
C LYS A 112 4.33 20.94 2.47
N ASP A 113 4.97 19.85 2.07
CA ASP A 113 4.58 19.14 0.85
C ASP A 113 3.29 18.32 1.03
N LEU A 114 3.08 17.72 2.21
CA LEU A 114 1.84 17.04 2.55
C LEU A 114 0.63 18.00 2.54
N THR A 115 0.79 19.22 3.04
CA THR A 115 -0.27 20.23 3.02
C THR A 115 -0.61 20.70 1.61
N LYS A 116 0.38 20.87 0.72
CA LYS A 116 0.12 21.12 -0.71
C LYS A 116 -0.67 19.96 -1.34
N SER A 117 -0.27 18.71 -1.07
CA SER A 117 -0.98 17.52 -1.58
C SER A 117 -2.45 17.50 -1.15
N LYS A 118 -2.72 17.74 0.13
CA LYS A 118 -4.10 17.82 0.65
C LYS A 118 -4.94 18.90 -0.03
N ASN A 119 -4.36 20.07 -0.32
CA ASN A 119 -5.07 21.12 -1.04
C ASN A 119 -5.46 20.69 -2.46
N TRP A 120 -4.54 20.05 -3.20
CA TRP A 120 -4.85 19.54 -4.55
C TRP A 120 -5.91 18.45 -4.53
N GLU A 121 -5.90 17.56 -3.52
CA GLU A 121 -6.95 16.56 -3.34
C GLU A 121 -8.33 17.19 -3.13
N GLN A 122 -8.43 18.23 -2.29
CA GLN A 122 -9.70 18.93 -2.06
C GLN A 122 -10.22 19.61 -3.33
N LEU A 123 -9.33 20.24 -4.11
CA LEU A 123 -9.69 20.85 -5.40
C LEU A 123 -10.22 19.79 -6.38
N LEU A 124 -9.53 18.65 -6.51
CA LEU A 124 -9.94 17.54 -7.36
C LEU A 124 -11.32 17.02 -6.97
N ILE A 125 -11.57 16.83 -5.66
CA ILE A 125 -12.87 16.40 -5.15
C ILE A 125 -13.98 17.39 -5.52
N SER A 126 -13.74 18.70 -5.36
CA SER A 126 -14.71 19.75 -5.72
C SER A 126 -15.03 19.74 -7.22
N ASN A 127 -14.01 19.67 -8.07
CA ASN A 127 -14.20 19.65 -9.52
C ASN A 127 -14.95 18.40 -9.99
N ASN A 128 -14.60 17.23 -9.45
CA ASN A 128 -15.31 15.99 -9.78
C ASN A 128 -16.78 16.06 -9.35
N LYS A 129 -17.09 16.64 -8.19
CA LYS A 129 -18.50 16.86 -7.78
C LYS A 129 -19.25 17.78 -8.72
N SER A 130 -18.63 18.87 -9.17
CA SER A 130 -19.24 19.81 -10.12
C SER A 130 -19.52 19.13 -11.46
N LEU A 131 -18.53 18.40 -12.00
CA LEU A 131 -18.68 17.66 -13.25
C LEU A 131 -19.75 16.58 -13.14
N GLN A 132 -19.84 15.89 -12.00
CA GLN A 132 -20.89 14.90 -11.78
C GLN A 132 -22.28 15.53 -11.85
N TYR A 133 -22.47 16.70 -11.25
CA TYR A 133 -23.74 17.43 -11.32
C TYR A 133 -24.13 17.82 -12.75
N GLU A 134 -23.16 18.26 -13.55
CA GLU A 134 -23.39 18.56 -14.97
C GLU A 134 -23.77 17.29 -15.75
N VAL A 135 -23.08 16.18 -15.53
CA VAL A 135 -23.39 14.89 -16.17
C VAL A 135 -24.81 14.44 -15.83
N ASP A 136 -25.21 14.48 -14.56
CA ASP A 136 -26.54 14.08 -14.12
C ASP A 136 -27.63 14.96 -14.77
N THR A 137 -27.36 16.27 -14.90
CA THR A 137 -28.26 17.22 -15.57
C THR A 137 -28.43 16.88 -17.05
N LEU A 138 -27.32 16.61 -17.75
CA LEU A 138 -27.34 16.24 -19.16
C LEU A 138 -28.04 14.89 -19.38
N GLN A 139 -27.81 13.90 -18.51
CA GLN A 139 -28.50 12.62 -18.57
C GLN A 139 -30.01 12.77 -18.48
N LYS A 140 -30.49 13.64 -17.58
CA LYS A 140 -31.92 13.96 -17.46
C LYS A 140 -32.47 14.61 -18.73
N GLN A 141 -31.75 15.57 -19.30
CA GLN A 141 -32.15 16.21 -20.56
C GLN A 141 -32.23 15.21 -21.72
N VAL A 142 -31.25 14.31 -21.84
CA VAL A 142 -31.25 13.24 -22.84
C VAL A 142 -32.43 12.29 -22.63
N GLY A 143 -32.79 11.97 -21.38
CA GLY A 143 -33.98 11.20 -21.05
C GLY A 143 -35.25 11.83 -21.61
N ASN A 144 -35.49 13.11 -21.29
CA ASN A 144 -36.65 13.85 -21.78
C ASN A 144 -36.72 13.89 -23.32
N LEU A 145 -35.58 14.08 -23.99
CA LEU A 145 -35.52 14.08 -25.45
C LEU A 145 -35.84 12.71 -26.06
N LYS A 146 -35.41 11.62 -25.42
CA LYS A 146 -35.75 10.26 -25.85
C LYS A 146 -37.25 10.01 -25.74
N GLU A 147 -37.88 10.42 -24.63
CA GLU A 147 -39.32 10.29 -24.44
C GLU A 147 -40.10 11.08 -25.51
N SER A 148 -39.68 12.32 -25.77
CA SER A 148 -40.29 13.14 -26.82
C SER A 148 -40.12 12.54 -28.23
N LEU A 149 -38.96 11.96 -28.53
CA LEU A 149 -38.70 11.27 -29.79
C LEU A 149 -39.60 10.04 -29.96
N GLU A 150 -39.80 9.27 -28.91
CA GLU A 150 -40.64 8.06 -28.97
C GLU A 150 -42.11 8.42 -29.15
N ALA A 151 -42.61 9.44 -28.44
CA ALA A 151 -43.95 9.97 -28.67
C ALA A 151 -44.14 10.46 -30.12
N ALA A 152 -43.13 11.12 -30.71
CA ALA A 152 -43.18 11.56 -32.10
C ALA A 152 -43.24 10.36 -33.08
N ARG A 153 -42.50 9.28 -32.80
CA ARG A 153 -42.53 8.05 -33.59
C ARG A 153 -43.90 7.37 -33.55
N GLU A 154 -44.51 7.28 -32.37
CA GLU A 154 -45.86 6.73 -32.20
C GLU A 154 -46.90 7.55 -32.99
N ASN A 155 -46.86 8.87 -32.85
CA ASN A 155 -47.74 9.76 -33.62
C ASN A 155 -47.57 9.56 -35.13
N MET A 156 -46.32 9.42 -35.61
CA MET A 156 -46.04 9.16 -37.01
C MET A 156 -46.56 7.80 -37.48
N ALA A 157 -46.46 6.76 -36.64
CA ALA A 157 -47.00 5.43 -36.94
C ALA A 157 -48.53 5.46 -37.06
N ILE A 158 -49.22 6.17 -36.15
CA ILE A 158 -50.66 6.37 -36.19
C ILE A 158 -51.07 7.09 -37.48
N LEU A 159 -50.42 8.21 -37.79
CA LEU A 159 -50.70 8.97 -39.01
C LEU A 159 -50.49 8.14 -40.28
N ASN A 160 -49.40 7.38 -40.35
CA ASN A 160 -49.15 6.48 -41.48
C ASN A 160 -50.23 5.40 -41.61
N HIS A 161 -50.71 4.83 -40.49
CA HIS A 161 -51.79 3.85 -40.51
C HIS A 161 -53.09 4.45 -41.04
N LEU A 162 -53.48 5.61 -40.51
CA LEU A 162 -54.69 6.33 -40.95
C LEU A 162 -54.62 6.69 -42.44
N LEU A 163 -53.45 7.14 -42.92
CA LEU A 163 -53.25 7.44 -44.33
C LEU A 163 -53.45 6.19 -45.20
N ARG A 164 -52.88 5.05 -44.82
CA ARG A 164 -53.09 3.78 -45.53
C ARG A 164 -54.56 3.39 -45.56
N MET A 165 -55.29 3.52 -44.45
CA MET A 165 -56.72 3.24 -44.40
C MET A 165 -57.52 4.15 -45.33
N ALA A 166 -57.26 5.46 -45.32
CA ALA A 166 -57.96 6.42 -46.16
C ALA A 166 -57.70 6.18 -47.66
N ILE A 167 -56.45 5.85 -48.02
CA ILE A 167 -56.11 5.45 -49.40
C ILE A 167 -56.88 4.19 -49.78
N GLN A 168 -56.92 3.18 -48.92
CA GLN A 168 -57.61 1.92 -49.19
C GLN A 168 -59.12 2.14 -49.36
N GLN A 169 -59.75 2.96 -48.52
CA GLN A 169 -61.18 3.31 -48.64
C GLN A 169 -61.49 4.04 -49.95
N LYS A 170 -60.63 4.98 -50.37
CA LYS A 170 -60.81 5.64 -51.66
C LYS A 170 -60.64 4.66 -52.82
N LEU A 171 -59.67 3.76 -52.74
CA LEU A 171 -59.42 2.76 -53.78
C LEU A 171 -60.62 1.82 -53.95
N THR A 172 -61.19 1.30 -52.86
CA THR A 172 -62.37 0.42 -52.93
C THR A 172 -63.57 1.15 -53.52
N SER A 173 -63.84 2.39 -53.11
CA SER A 173 -64.92 3.21 -53.68
C SER A 173 -64.76 3.44 -55.19
N VAL A 174 -63.54 3.69 -55.65
CA VAL A 174 -63.26 3.85 -57.10
C VAL A 174 -63.44 2.53 -57.85
N GLN A 175 -62.97 1.41 -57.30
CA GLN A 175 -63.13 0.08 -57.90
C GLN A 175 -64.61 -0.31 -58.04
N GLU A 176 -65.43 -0.03 -57.02
CA GLU A 176 -66.88 -0.25 -57.06
C GLU A 176 -67.55 0.57 -58.17
N LYS A 177 -67.26 1.88 -58.23
CA LYS A 177 -67.80 2.77 -59.27
C LYS A 177 -67.41 2.30 -60.68
N LEU A 178 -66.15 1.91 -60.89
CA LEU A 178 -65.69 1.37 -62.17
C LEU A 178 -66.40 0.06 -62.53
N GLY A 179 -66.65 -0.82 -61.55
CA GLY A 179 -67.38 -2.07 -61.74
C GLY A 179 -68.83 -1.84 -62.17
N VAL A 180 -69.52 -0.88 -61.54
CA VAL A 180 -70.88 -0.47 -61.92
C VAL A 180 -70.92 0.10 -63.33
N GLU A 181 -69.98 0.98 -63.68
CA GLU A 181 -69.91 1.60 -65.01
C GLU A 181 -69.62 0.56 -66.11
N LYS A 182 -68.70 -0.38 -65.87
CA LYS A 182 -68.46 -1.50 -66.81
C LYS A 182 -69.72 -2.33 -67.05
N LYS A 183 -70.48 -2.66 -65.99
CA LYS A 183 -71.76 -3.38 -66.13
C LYS A 183 -72.75 -2.57 -66.95
N ARG A 184 -72.89 -1.27 -66.67
CA ARG A 184 -73.77 -0.35 -67.39
C ARG A 184 -73.43 -0.30 -68.89
N GLN A 185 -72.15 -0.20 -69.24
CA GLN A 185 -71.70 -0.20 -70.63
C GLN A 185 -72.00 -1.52 -71.35
N SER A 186 -71.81 -2.67 -70.70
CA SER A 186 -72.20 -3.96 -71.27
C SER A 186 -73.70 -4.07 -71.53
N PHE A 187 -74.54 -3.61 -70.58
CA PHE A 187 -76.00 -3.57 -70.77
C PHE A 187 -76.42 -2.64 -71.92
N GLN A 188 -75.82 -1.45 -72.04
CA GLN A 188 -76.11 -0.54 -73.14
C GLN A 188 -75.72 -1.13 -74.50
N ARG A 189 -74.58 -1.83 -74.59
CA ARG A 189 -74.16 -2.52 -75.81
C ARG A 189 -75.10 -3.65 -76.22
N MET A 190 -75.60 -4.45 -75.27
CA MET A 190 -76.58 -5.49 -75.58
C MET A 190 -77.87 -4.90 -76.14
N ARG A 191 -78.36 -3.79 -75.57
CA ARG A 191 -79.58 -3.12 -76.03
C ARG A 191 -79.44 -2.47 -77.42
N SER A 192 -78.23 -2.10 -77.84
CA SER A 192 -77.98 -1.53 -79.18
C SER A 192 -77.80 -2.57 -80.29
N LEU A 193 -77.81 -3.87 -79.95
CA LEU A 193 -77.64 -4.98 -80.88
C LEU A 193 -78.97 -5.74 -81.15
N GLU A 194 -80.06 -5.33 -80.51
CA GLU A 194 -81.45 -5.76 -80.79
C GLU A 194 -82.14 -4.74 -81.73
#